data_AF-A0A5K3EHE6-F1
#
_entry.id   AF-A0A5K3EHE6-F1
#
_cell.length_a   1.000
_cell.length_b   1.000
_cell.length_c   1.000
_cell.angle_alpha   90.00
_cell.angle_beta   90.00
_cell.angle_gamma   90.00
#
_symmetry.space_group_name_H-M   'P 1'
#
loop_
_entity.id
_entity.type
_entity.pdbx_description
1 polymer ?
#
loop_
_entity_poly.entity_id
_entity_poly.type
_entity_poly.pdbx_seq_one_letter_code
_entity_poly.pdbx_strand_id
1 'polypeptide(L)'
;MAYSVFGIELVIFPALVLYLSYYFGQWRTQPIFCTISYTIGWLIPVLFVGVLPIDVASTFVYRTLSLNFTAPNVTHIPTFVDMYTLGIFWHIFYWMSQLLTWFVLPIMESYAGSGEFTVLRKLRSAFIDNAIIYGSYLVLFICVMVYLLVKRAISFDASSLKVLLITTSNTWGLFLVILFLGYGLVEVPRAVLRAASPISRLRFLYFNLSKRYLEYIEDEEELKIVLSIPSCEATELWRIQAGTPHTPRALVWVILAYRATLEVRFSDDRCARRSLL
;
A
#
# COMPACT_ATOMS: atom_id res chain seq x y z
N MET A 1 12.22 12.11 37.42
CA MET A 1 12.41 11.93 35.95
C MET A 1 11.07 11.51 35.36
N ALA A 2 10.16 12.45 35.10
CA ALA A 2 8.76 12.12 34.79
C ALA A 2 8.56 11.54 33.36
N TYR A 3 9.49 11.80 32.43
CA TYR A 3 9.35 11.43 31.02
C TYR A 3 10.24 10.25 30.58
N SER A 4 10.96 9.62 31.50
CA SER A 4 11.98 8.62 31.12
C SER A 4 11.36 7.40 30.45
N VAL A 5 10.22 6.90 30.94
CA VAL A 5 9.56 5.71 30.36
C VAL A 5 9.02 6.01 28.97
N PHE A 6 8.32 7.15 28.81
CA PHE A 6 7.79 7.59 27.53
C PHE A 6 8.89 7.82 26.48
N GLY A 7 9.99 8.47 26.87
CA GLY A 7 11.14 8.68 25.97
C GLY A 7 11.81 7.37 25.56
N ILE A 8 11.94 6.41 26.48
CA ILE A 8 12.50 5.08 26.20
C ILE A 8 11.60 4.33 25.22
N GLU A 9 10.29 4.33 25.41
CA GLU A 9 9.35 3.68 24.49
C GLU A 9 9.40 4.27 23.08
N LEU A 10 9.47 5.60 22.97
CA LEU A 10 9.63 6.30 21.70
C LEU A 10 10.95 5.98 20.99
N VAL A 11 11.90 5.30 21.63
CA VAL A 11 13.14 4.83 21.00
C VAL A 11 13.10 3.31 20.74
N ILE A 12 12.62 2.53 21.72
CA ILE A 12 12.59 1.07 21.63
C ILE A 12 11.63 0.61 20.54
N PHE A 13 10.41 1.14 20.47
CA PHE A 13 9.42 0.68 19.48
C PHE A 13 9.83 1.00 18.04
N PRO A 14 10.35 2.20 17.71
CA PRO A 14 10.90 2.42 16.38
C PRO A 14 12.12 1.56 16.07
N ALA A 15 13.02 1.34 17.02
CA ALA A 15 14.17 0.45 16.82
C ALA A 15 13.73 -1.00 16.54
N LEU A 16 12.73 -1.49 17.28
CA LEU A 16 12.11 -2.79 17.05
C LEU A 16 11.48 -2.87 15.65
N VAL A 17 10.72 -1.86 15.24
CA VAL A 17 10.08 -1.83 13.92
C VAL A 17 11.11 -1.76 12.80
N LEU A 18 12.19 -0.99 12.96
CA LEU A 18 13.29 -0.96 12.01
C LEU A 18 13.99 -2.32 11.91
N TYR A 19 14.23 -2.99 13.04
CA TYR A 19 14.79 -4.34 13.07
C TYR A 19 13.89 -5.36 12.37
N LEU A 20 12.59 -5.37 12.69
CA LEU A 20 11.60 -6.24 12.05
C LEU A 20 11.51 -5.96 10.55
N SER A 21 11.51 -4.69 10.17
CA SER A 21 11.51 -4.29 8.78
C SER A 21 12.77 -4.73 8.05
N TYR A 22 13.94 -4.67 8.68
CA TYR A 22 15.19 -5.15 8.08
C TYR A 22 15.22 -6.69 7.95
N TYR A 23 14.67 -7.39 8.94
CA TYR A 23 14.64 -8.86 8.96
C TYR A 23 13.65 -9.43 7.94
N PHE A 24 12.43 -8.87 7.86
CA PHE A 24 11.38 -9.34 6.97
C PHE A 24 11.37 -8.62 5.61
N GLY A 25 11.76 -7.36 5.57
CA GLY A 25 11.82 -6.54 4.37
C GLY A 25 13.16 -6.70 3.67
N GLN A 26 13.13 -7.19 2.44
CA GLN A 26 14.32 -7.33 1.60
C GLN A 26 14.78 -5.94 1.10
N TRP A 27 15.37 -5.12 1.97
CA TRP A 27 15.69 -3.69 1.70
C TRP A 27 16.60 -3.46 0.50
N ARG A 28 17.37 -4.48 0.09
CA ARG A 28 18.30 -4.37 -1.04
C ARG A 28 17.64 -4.54 -2.41
N THR A 29 16.52 -5.25 -2.47
CA THR A 29 15.84 -5.57 -3.74
C THR A 29 14.63 -4.68 -3.99
N GLN A 30 14.07 -4.11 -2.93
CA GLN A 30 12.85 -3.31 -3.00
C GLN A 30 13.14 -1.82 -3.19
N PRO A 31 12.25 -1.11 -3.90
CA PRO A 31 12.35 0.34 -4.05
C PRO A 31 12.15 1.05 -2.71
N ILE A 32 13.02 2.03 -2.44
CA ILE A 32 13.11 2.74 -1.16
C ILE A 32 11.77 3.32 -0.71
N PHE A 33 10.95 3.84 -1.64
CA PHE A 33 9.63 4.39 -1.33
C PHE A 33 8.70 3.36 -0.67
N CYS A 34 8.67 2.12 -1.18
CA CYS A 34 7.87 1.05 -0.59
C CYS A 34 8.39 0.71 0.81
N THR A 35 9.72 0.65 0.97
CA THR A 35 10.37 0.38 2.25
C THR A 35 9.99 1.40 3.32
N ILE A 36 10.02 2.69 2.97
CA ILE A 36 9.64 3.77 3.89
C ILE A 36 8.15 3.73 4.21
N SER A 37 7.30 3.50 3.21
CA SER A 37 5.85 3.45 3.40
C SER A 37 5.43 2.36 4.39
N TYR A 38 5.88 1.11 4.18
CA TYR A 38 5.47 0.02 5.07
C TYR A 38 6.15 0.11 6.44
N THR A 39 7.39 0.64 6.55
CA THR A 39 8.04 0.85 7.86
C THR A 39 7.25 1.83 8.72
N ILE A 40 6.81 2.95 8.14
CA ILE A 40 5.92 3.90 8.83
C ILE A 40 4.57 3.24 9.15
N GLY A 41 4.04 2.44 8.23
CA GLY A 41 2.80 1.69 8.46
C GLY A 41 2.86 0.68 9.59
N TRP A 42 4.03 0.10 9.87
CA TRP A 42 4.24 -0.77 11.03
C TRP A 42 4.55 0.03 12.30
N LEU A 43 5.22 1.17 12.15
CA LEU A 43 5.61 2.04 13.24
C LEU A 43 4.40 2.57 14.03
N ILE A 44 3.40 3.08 13.30
CA ILE A 44 2.18 3.66 13.87
C ILE A 44 1.48 2.67 14.83
N PRO A 45 1.00 1.49 14.40
CA PRO A 45 0.27 0.57 15.28
C PRO A 45 1.11 0.04 16.44
N VAL A 46 2.41 -0.21 16.24
CA VAL A 46 3.30 -0.67 17.32
C VAL A 46 3.48 0.41 18.38
N LEU A 47 3.69 1.67 17.97
CA LEU A 47 3.73 2.81 18.89
C LEU A 47 2.40 3.03 19.61
N PHE A 48 1.27 2.86 18.93
CA PHE A 48 -0.06 2.98 19.54
C PHE A 48 -0.23 2.03 20.72
N VAL A 49 0.11 0.76 20.52
CA VAL A 49 0.02 -0.29 21.56
C VAL A 49 0.95 0.02 22.74
N GLY A 50 2.15 0.55 22.47
CA GLY A 50 3.11 0.93 23.51
C GLY A 50 2.66 2.13 24.36
N VAL A 51 2.19 3.20 23.72
CA VAL A 51 1.87 4.46 24.39
C VAL A 51 0.51 4.42 25.11
N LEU A 52 -0.43 3.58 24.68
CA LEU A 52 -1.77 3.50 25.26
C LEU A 52 -1.79 3.20 26.78
N PRO A 53 -1.03 2.23 27.30
CA PRO A 53 -0.89 2.04 28.75
C PRO A 53 -0.42 3.28 29.50
N ILE A 54 0.51 4.06 28.92
CA ILE A 54 1.01 5.30 29.52
C ILE A 54 -0.07 6.37 29.55
N ASP A 55 -0.85 6.52 28.47
CA ASP A 55 -1.96 7.46 28.39
C ASP A 55 -3.06 7.17 29.43
N VAL A 56 -3.43 5.89 29.54
CA VAL A 56 -4.40 5.46 30.56
C VAL A 56 -3.85 5.74 31.96
N ALA A 57 -2.59 5.39 32.24
CA ALA A 57 -1.96 5.61 33.54
C ALA A 57 -1.84 7.10 33.90
N SER A 58 -1.42 7.95 32.95
CA SER A 58 -1.29 9.39 33.16
C SER A 58 -2.64 10.05 33.42
N THR A 59 -3.70 9.59 32.75
CA THR A 59 -5.07 10.06 32.95
C THR A 59 -5.59 9.73 34.35
N PHE A 60 -5.31 8.52 34.86
CA PHE A 60 -5.67 8.14 36.24
C PHE A 60 -4.95 9.00 37.28
N VAL A 61 -3.65 9.26 37.09
CA VAL A 61 -2.86 10.11 37.99
C VAL A 61 -3.39 11.53 37.98
N TYR A 62 -3.65 12.10 36.80
CA TYR A 62 -4.20 13.45 36.66
C TYR A 62 -5.55 13.60 37.37
N ARG A 63 -6.46 12.63 37.17
CA ARG A 63 -7.77 12.62 37.84
C ARG A 63 -7.61 12.55 39.37
N THR A 64 -6.71 11.71 39.87
CA THR A 64 -6.46 11.57 41.31
C THR A 64 -5.90 12.87 41.91
N LEU A 65 -4.99 13.54 41.18
CA LEU A 65 -4.43 14.82 41.58
C LEU A 65 -5.48 15.94 41.62
N SER A 66 -6.43 15.91 40.68
CA SER A 66 -7.52 16.90 40.63
C SER A 66 -8.54 16.75 41.77
N LEU A 67 -8.65 15.56 42.36
CA LEU A 67 -9.63 15.24 43.41
C LEU A 67 -9.05 15.37 44.83
N ASN A 68 -7.75 15.10 45.02
CA ASN A 68 -7.08 15.19 46.32
C ASN A 68 -6.11 16.38 46.35
N PHE A 69 -6.51 17.48 47.00
CA PHE A 69 -5.70 18.70 47.16
C PHE A 69 -4.40 18.49 47.98
N THR A 70 -4.22 17.35 48.64
CA THR A 70 -2.97 16.98 49.32
C THR A 70 -2.15 16.03 48.42
N ALA A 71 -1.47 16.60 47.43
CA ALA A 71 -0.71 15.83 46.45
C ALA A 71 0.61 15.29 47.05
N PRO A 72 0.95 14.00 46.85
CA PRO A 72 2.34 13.55 46.91
C PRO A 72 3.12 14.18 45.74
N ASN A 73 4.43 14.43 45.92
CA ASN A 73 5.30 15.00 44.89
C ASN A 73 5.24 14.21 43.57
N VAL A 74 4.49 14.74 42.60
CA VAL A 74 4.24 14.17 41.25
C VAL A 74 5.54 13.91 40.46
N THR A 75 6.61 14.60 40.84
CA THR A 75 7.95 14.52 40.24
C THR A 75 8.61 13.13 40.30
N HIS A 76 8.07 12.21 41.12
CA HIS A 76 8.60 10.88 41.35
C HIS A 76 7.91 9.75 40.58
N ILE A 77 6.81 10.01 39.86
CA ILE A 77 6.14 8.96 39.08
C ILE A 77 6.77 8.92 37.67
N PRO A 78 7.58 7.90 37.34
CA PRO A 78 8.34 7.87 36.07
C PRO A 78 7.47 7.60 34.83
N THR A 79 6.21 7.21 35.04
CA THR A 79 5.21 6.92 34.01
C THR A 79 4.27 8.09 33.72
N PHE A 80 4.34 9.18 34.50
CA PHE A 80 3.44 10.31 34.34
C PHE A 80 3.93 11.26 33.25
N VAL A 81 3.15 11.36 32.17
CA VAL A 81 3.35 12.32 31.08
C VAL A 81 2.30 13.41 31.18
N ASP A 82 2.70 14.66 30.99
CA ASP A 82 1.79 15.80 30.99
C ASP A 82 0.75 15.71 29.84
N MET A 83 -0.48 16.13 30.14
CA MET A 83 -1.64 16.03 29.23
C MET A 83 -1.43 16.85 27.95
N TYR A 84 -0.70 17.97 28.04
CA TYR A 84 -0.38 18.77 26.86
C TYR A 84 0.55 18.02 25.89
N THR A 85 1.62 17.43 26.41
CA THR A 85 2.58 16.63 25.61
C THR A 85 1.89 15.46 24.93
N LEU A 86 1.04 14.77 25.68
CA LEU A 86 0.27 13.63 25.18
C LEU A 86 -0.77 14.05 24.13
N GLY A 87 -1.43 15.19 24.33
CA GLY A 87 -2.34 15.78 23.36
C GLY A 87 -1.66 16.11 22.04
N ILE A 88 -0.46 16.70 22.07
CA ILE A 88 0.35 16.95 20.86
C ILE A 88 0.71 15.63 20.18
N PHE A 89 1.19 14.65 20.95
CA PHE A 89 1.56 13.34 20.43
C PHE A 89 0.38 12.69 19.67
N TRP A 90 -0.79 12.63 20.29
CA TRP A 90 -1.98 12.05 19.67
C TRP A 90 -2.47 12.84 18.46
N HIS A 91 -2.33 14.17 18.46
CA HIS A 91 -2.67 14.98 17.30
C HIS A 91 -1.78 14.66 16.10
N ILE A 92 -0.46 14.59 16.31
CA ILE A 92 0.50 14.21 15.27
C ILE A 92 0.20 12.80 14.78
N PHE A 93 0.03 11.85 15.70
CA PHE A 93 -0.24 10.46 15.38
C PHE A 93 -1.52 10.29 14.54
N TYR A 94 -2.59 10.98 14.94
CA TYR A 94 -3.85 11.00 14.20
C TYR A 94 -3.66 11.50 12.77
N TRP A 95 -3.07 12.68 12.58
CA TRP A 95 -2.90 13.24 11.23
C TRP A 95 -1.95 12.41 10.36
N MET A 96 -0.88 11.85 10.95
CA MET A 96 0.02 10.94 10.25
C MET A 96 -0.70 9.65 9.82
N SER A 97 -1.58 9.10 10.67
CA SER A 97 -2.37 7.91 10.31
C SER A 97 -3.36 8.18 9.17
N GLN A 98 -3.97 9.37 9.14
CA GLN A 98 -4.87 9.79 8.06
C GLN A 98 -4.10 9.96 6.74
N LEU A 99 -2.94 10.64 6.77
CA LEU A 99 -2.07 10.79 5.60
C LEU A 99 -1.62 9.43 5.07
N LEU A 100 -1.18 8.54 5.96
CA LEU A 100 -0.70 7.22 5.59
C LEU A 100 -1.80 6.39 4.92
N THR A 101 -3.00 6.37 5.51
CA THR A 101 -4.12 5.53 5.04
C THR A 101 -4.68 6.01 3.70
N TRP A 102 -4.88 7.31 3.54
CA TRP A 102 -5.58 7.84 2.36
C TRP A 102 -4.65 8.19 1.20
N PHE A 103 -3.36 8.43 1.45
CA PHE A 103 -2.42 8.82 0.41
C PHE A 103 -1.29 7.81 0.22
N VAL A 104 -0.52 7.54 1.28
CA VAL A 104 0.74 6.81 1.13
C VAL A 104 0.52 5.33 0.79
N LEU A 105 -0.37 4.63 1.50
CA LEU A 105 -0.65 3.21 1.27
C LEU A 105 -1.28 2.93 -0.11
N PRO A 106 -2.30 3.68 -0.58
CA PRO A 106 -2.88 3.50 -1.92
C PRO A 106 -1.88 3.77 -3.05
N ILE A 107 -1.03 4.79 -2.88
CA ILE A 107 0.07 5.06 -3.83
C ILE A 107 1.07 3.90 -3.80
N MET A 108 1.40 3.37 -2.62
CA MET A 108 2.29 2.21 -2.51
C MET A 108 1.71 0.97 -3.20
N GLU A 109 0.41 0.71 -3.08
CA GLU A 109 -0.27 -0.42 -3.72
C GLU A 109 -0.20 -0.33 -5.25
N SER A 110 -0.62 0.80 -5.82
CA SER A 110 -0.56 1.03 -7.27
C SER A 110 0.89 1.09 -7.78
N TYR A 111 1.81 1.63 -6.97
CA TYR A 111 3.23 1.56 -7.26
C TYR A 111 3.71 0.11 -7.28
N ALA A 112 3.35 -0.75 -6.32
CA ALA A 112 3.77 -2.15 -6.35
C ALA A 112 3.20 -2.91 -7.57
N GLY A 113 1.94 -2.61 -7.95
CA GLY A 113 1.25 -3.24 -9.07
C GLY A 113 1.71 -2.81 -10.47
N SER A 114 2.44 -1.69 -10.61
CA SER A 114 2.83 -1.18 -11.93
C SER A 114 4.08 -1.87 -12.50
N GLY A 115 4.00 -2.28 -13.77
CA GLY A 115 5.07 -2.96 -14.51
C GLY A 115 6.12 -2.05 -15.15
N GLU A 116 6.19 -0.77 -14.77
CA GLU A 116 7.14 0.18 -15.37
C GLU A 116 8.56 0.01 -14.82
N PHE A 117 9.56 0.10 -15.71
CA PHE A 117 10.97 -0.15 -15.39
C PHE A 117 11.68 1.00 -14.66
N THR A 118 11.19 2.24 -14.74
CA THR A 118 11.84 3.40 -14.11
C THR A 118 11.04 3.90 -12.90
N VAL A 119 11.74 4.15 -11.79
CA VAL A 119 11.14 4.54 -10.49
C VAL A 119 10.24 5.76 -10.60
N LEU A 120 10.65 6.78 -11.36
CA LEU A 120 9.89 8.03 -11.50
C LEU A 120 8.61 7.85 -12.32
N ARG A 121 8.68 7.11 -13.44
CA ARG A 121 7.48 6.86 -14.26
C ARG A 121 6.50 5.99 -13.47
N LYS A 122 7.02 4.98 -12.78
CA LYS A 122 6.26 4.10 -11.90
C LYS A 122 5.49 4.87 -10.82
N LEU A 123 6.12 5.86 -10.18
CA LEU A 123 5.47 6.73 -9.20
C LEU A 123 4.46 7.70 -9.83
N ARG A 124 4.73 8.21 -11.02
CA ARG A 124 3.78 9.06 -11.75
C ARG A 124 2.54 8.27 -12.18
N SER A 125 2.71 7.06 -12.71
CA SER A 125 1.60 6.16 -13.06
C SER A 125 0.76 5.88 -11.81
N ALA A 126 1.42 5.52 -10.71
CA ALA A 126 0.72 5.23 -9.46
C ALA A 126 -0.11 6.41 -8.94
N PHE A 127 0.39 7.63 -9.09
CA PHE A 127 -0.35 8.83 -8.70
C PHE A 127 -1.55 9.07 -9.62
N ILE A 128 -1.41 8.85 -10.94
CA ILE A 128 -2.50 9.04 -11.91
C ILE A 128 -3.63 8.03 -11.64
N ASP A 129 -3.30 6.76 -11.45
CA ASP A 129 -4.30 5.70 -11.20
C ASP A 129 -5.11 6.00 -9.93
N ASN A 130 -4.41 6.38 -8.85
CA ASN A 130 -5.06 6.82 -7.61
C ASN A 130 -5.88 8.10 -7.80
N ALA A 131 -5.38 9.08 -8.57
CA ALA A 131 -6.09 10.32 -8.81
C ALA A 131 -7.40 10.12 -9.59
N ILE A 132 -7.47 9.13 -10.50
CA ILE A 132 -8.71 8.77 -11.20
C ILE A 132 -9.74 8.21 -10.21
N ILE A 133 -9.33 7.26 -9.35
CA ILE A 133 -10.21 6.65 -8.35
C ILE A 133 -10.69 7.70 -7.34
N TYR A 134 -9.79 8.44 -6.71
CA TYR A 134 -10.16 9.48 -5.74
C TYR A 134 -10.92 10.63 -6.38
N GLY A 135 -10.62 10.98 -7.63
CA GLY A 135 -11.37 11.95 -8.41
C GLY A 135 -12.83 11.53 -8.59
N SER A 136 -13.08 10.25 -8.88
CA SER A 136 -14.44 9.72 -8.99
C SER A 136 -15.21 9.79 -7.65
N TYR A 137 -14.56 9.47 -6.53
CA TYR A 137 -15.15 9.61 -5.19
C TYR A 137 -15.41 11.06 -4.82
N LEU A 138 -14.55 11.99 -5.23
CA LEU A 138 -14.75 13.42 -5.01
C LEU A 138 -16.00 13.93 -5.74
N VAL A 139 -16.23 13.50 -6.98
CA VAL A 139 -17.45 13.85 -7.73
C VAL A 139 -18.69 13.34 -7.01
N LEU A 140 -18.68 12.09 -6.56
CA LEU A 140 -19.79 11.52 -5.78
C LEU A 140 -20.04 12.29 -4.47
N PHE A 141 -18.97 12.65 -3.75
CA PHE A 141 -19.04 13.47 -2.54
C PHE A 141 -19.65 14.85 -2.81
N ILE A 142 -19.26 15.51 -3.91
CA ILE A 142 -19.85 16.80 -4.32
C ILE A 142 -21.34 16.64 -4.65
N CYS A 143 -21.75 15.59 -5.35
CA CYS A 143 -23.17 15.33 -5.62
C CYS A 143 -24.00 15.20 -4.33
N VAL A 144 -23.49 14.44 -3.35
CA VAL A 144 -24.12 14.31 -2.02
C VAL A 144 -24.16 15.65 -1.30
N MET A 145 -23.07 16.43 -1.36
CA MET A 145 -23.01 17.77 -0.78
C MET A 145 -24.10 18.66 -1.38
N VAL A 146 -24.20 18.75 -2.72
CA VAL A 146 -25.24 19.54 -3.39
C VAL A 146 -26.64 19.13 -2.95
N TYR A 147 -26.91 17.83 -2.83
CA TYR A 147 -28.19 17.32 -2.34
C TYR A 147 -28.52 17.79 -0.91
N LEU A 148 -27.55 17.77 0.01
CA LEU A 148 -27.74 18.20 1.40
C LEU A 148 -28.06 19.70 1.52
N LEU A 149 -27.57 20.50 0.58
CA LEU A 149 -27.85 21.94 0.51
C LEU A 149 -29.23 22.26 0.00
N VAL A 150 -29.68 21.55 -1.03
CA VAL A 150 -31.03 21.73 -1.58
C VAL A 150 -32.06 21.39 -0.50
N LYS A 151 -31.79 20.37 0.32
CA LYS A 151 -32.61 20.04 1.49
C LYS A 151 -32.42 21.00 2.68
N ARG A 152 -31.53 21.98 2.58
CA ARG A 152 -31.21 23.00 3.60
C ARG A 152 -30.95 22.41 4.99
N ALA A 153 -30.34 21.22 5.02
CA ALA A 153 -30.10 20.49 6.27
C ALA A 153 -28.84 20.98 7.00
N ILE A 154 -27.91 21.63 6.29
CA ILE A 154 -26.60 22.02 6.82
C ILE A 154 -26.26 23.45 6.38
N SER A 155 -25.85 24.30 7.32
CA SER A 155 -25.17 25.55 7.02
C SER A 155 -23.74 25.26 6.58
N PHE A 156 -23.33 25.78 5.43
CA PHE A 156 -21.95 25.66 4.97
C PHE A 156 -20.99 26.47 5.82
N ASP A 157 -20.48 25.85 6.87
CA ASP A 157 -19.30 26.33 7.57
C ASP A 157 -18.13 25.36 7.32
N ALA A 158 -16.92 25.91 7.14
CA ALA A 158 -15.70 25.13 6.97
C ALA A 158 -15.46 24.21 8.17
N SER A 159 -15.90 24.63 9.36
CA SER A 159 -15.88 23.81 10.58
C SER A 159 -16.75 22.55 10.43
N SER A 160 -17.96 22.69 9.90
CA SER A 160 -18.93 21.60 9.72
C SER A 160 -18.49 20.63 8.63
N LEU A 161 -17.90 21.15 7.54
CA LEU A 161 -17.30 20.33 6.50
C LEU A 161 -16.13 19.49 7.03
N LYS A 162 -15.25 20.11 7.84
CA LYS A 162 -14.13 19.40 8.48
C LYS A 162 -14.65 18.27 9.37
N VAL A 163 -15.67 18.53 10.20
CA VAL A 163 -16.27 17.50 11.06
C VAL A 163 -16.87 16.37 10.23
N LEU A 164 -17.60 16.69 9.15
CA LEU A 164 -18.18 15.69 8.24
C LEU A 164 -17.11 14.78 7.62
N LEU A 165 -15.99 15.34 7.16
CA LEU A 165 -14.90 14.56 6.57
C LEU A 165 -14.24 13.63 7.58
N ILE A 166 -14.02 14.13 8.81
CA ILE A 166 -13.46 13.33 9.90
C ILE A 166 -14.41 12.19 10.28
N THR A 167 -15.70 12.45 10.44
CA THR A 167 -16.68 11.42 10.79
C THR A 167 -16.85 10.40 9.67
N THR A 168 -16.90 10.85 8.40
CA THR A 168 -17.02 9.95 7.24
C THR A 168 -15.81 9.03 7.13
N SER A 169 -14.58 9.55 7.28
CA SER A 169 -13.35 8.74 7.31
C SER A 169 -13.39 7.67 8.41
N ASN A 170 -13.85 8.05 9.62
CA ASN A 170 -14.02 7.10 10.72
C ASN A 170 -15.09 6.04 10.46
N THR A 171 -16.22 6.41 9.83
CA THR A 171 -17.26 5.43 9.49
C THR A 171 -16.78 4.40 8.48
N TRP A 172 -15.92 4.79 7.54
CA TRP A 172 -15.28 3.85 6.60
C TRP A 172 -14.39 2.86 7.34
N GLY A 173 -13.54 3.34 8.26
CA GLY A 173 -12.71 2.48 9.10
C GLY A 173 -13.52 1.49 9.93
N LEU A 174 -14.58 1.95 10.60
CA LEU A 174 -15.48 1.09 11.38
C LEU A 174 -16.20 0.06 10.50
N PHE A 175 -16.64 0.45 9.32
CA PHE A 175 -17.26 -0.45 8.36
C PHE A 175 -16.31 -1.59 7.97
N LEU A 176 -15.05 -1.27 7.64
CA LEU A 176 -14.04 -2.29 7.33
C LEU A 176 -13.73 -3.19 8.52
N VAL A 177 -13.64 -2.65 9.75
CA VAL A 177 -13.44 -3.45 10.96
C VAL A 177 -14.58 -4.44 11.13
N ILE A 178 -15.84 -4.02 10.98
CA ILE A 178 -16.99 -4.93 11.11
C ILE A 178 -16.92 -6.06 10.08
N LEU A 179 -16.59 -5.75 8.81
CA LEU A 179 -16.49 -6.77 7.75
C LEU A 179 -15.34 -7.76 7.99
N PHE A 180 -14.15 -7.26 8.32
CA PHE A 180 -12.95 -8.09 8.41
C PHE A 180 -12.78 -8.79 9.75
N LEU A 181 -13.32 -8.23 10.84
CA LEU A 181 -13.21 -8.83 12.18
C LEU A 181 -13.87 -10.22 12.23
N GLY A 182 -15.01 -10.40 11.54
CA GLY A 182 -15.70 -11.69 11.50
C GLY A 182 -14.82 -12.80 10.90
N TYR A 183 -14.18 -12.53 9.76
CA TYR A 183 -13.26 -13.48 9.14
C TYR A 183 -11.98 -13.66 9.96
N GLY A 184 -11.39 -12.55 10.43
CA GLY A 184 -10.14 -12.55 11.19
C GLY A 184 -10.24 -13.35 12.50
N LEU A 185 -11.35 -13.23 13.24
CA LEU A 185 -11.53 -13.90 14.53
C LEU A 185 -11.68 -15.42 14.40
N VAL A 186 -12.22 -15.91 13.28
CA VAL A 186 -12.52 -17.33 13.08
C VAL A 186 -11.44 -18.03 12.28
N GLU A 187 -11.06 -17.48 11.12
CA GLU A 187 -10.20 -18.20 10.19
C GLU A 187 -8.72 -18.12 10.59
N VAL A 188 -8.27 -17.03 11.23
CA VAL A 188 -6.85 -16.91 11.66
C VAL A 188 -6.50 -17.95 12.73
N PRO A 189 -7.24 -18.11 13.85
CA PRO A 189 -6.93 -19.14 14.83
C PRO A 189 -7.04 -20.56 14.26
N ARG A 190 -8.06 -20.81 13.42
CA ARG A 190 -8.21 -22.10 12.73
C ARG A 190 -7.01 -22.40 11.82
N ALA A 191 -6.55 -21.42 11.06
CA ALA A 191 -5.38 -21.57 10.20
C ALA A 191 -4.12 -21.90 11.02
N VAL A 192 -3.90 -21.22 12.15
CA VAL A 192 -2.77 -21.50 13.05
C VAL A 192 -2.86 -22.91 13.64
N LEU A 193 -4.03 -23.34 14.10
CA LEU A 193 -4.24 -24.69 14.62
C LEU A 193 -4.00 -25.77 13.56
N ARG A 194 -4.48 -25.55 12.32
CA ARG A 194 -4.22 -26.47 11.19
C ARG A 194 -2.72 -26.51 10.86
N ALA A 195 -2.05 -25.37 10.87
CA ALA A 195 -0.62 -25.24 10.60
C ALA A 195 0.27 -25.87 11.70
N ALA A 196 -0.21 -25.92 12.94
CA ALA A 196 0.49 -26.58 14.04
C ALA A 196 0.58 -28.12 13.85
N SER A 197 -0.39 -28.73 13.15
CA SER A 197 -0.37 -30.17 12.88
C SER A 197 0.53 -30.51 11.69
N PRO A 198 1.61 -31.31 11.86
CA PRO A 198 2.59 -31.56 10.80
C PRO A 198 2.00 -32.33 9.62
N ILE A 199 1.07 -33.26 9.89
CA ILE A 199 0.43 -34.11 8.88
C ILE A 199 -0.50 -33.28 7.97
N SER A 200 -1.34 -32.42 8.55
CA SER A 200 -2.24 -31.57 7.76
C SER A 200 -1.44 -30.51 7.01
N ARG A 201 -0.40 -29.95 7.64
CA ARG A 201 0.52 -29.01 6.99
C ARG A 201 1.20 -29.64 5.78
N LEU A 202 1.69 -30.87 5.89
CA LEU A 202 2.36 -31.57 4.80
C LEU A 202 1.41 -31.82 3.61
N ARG A 203 0.18 -32.32 3.87
CA ARG A 203 -0.82 -32.52 2.80
C ARG A 203 -1.19 -31.22 2.10
N PHE A 204 -1.38 -30.16 2.86
CA PHE A 204 -1.69 -28.84 2.31
C PHE A 204 -0.52 -28.29 1.48
N LEU A 205 0.73 -28.50 1.92
CA LEU A 205 1.91 -28.11 1.16
C LEU A 205 2.06 -28.89 -0.14
N TYR A 206 1.83 -30.21 -0.14
CA TYR A 206 1.84 -30.99 -1.38
C TYR A 206 0.77 -30.52 -2.37
N PHE A 207 -0.44 -30.23 -1.89
CA PHE A 207 -1.51 -29.68 -2.73
C PHE A 207 -1.14 -28.30 -3.31
N ASN A 208 -0.64 -27.39 -2.47
CA ASN A 208 -0.21 -26.08 -2.94
C ASN A 208 0.97 -26.15 -3.91
N LEU A 209 1.92 -27.05 -3.66
CA LEU A 209 3.06 -27.28 -4.56
C LEU A 209 2.57 -27.77 -5.92
N SER A 210 1.61 -28.72 -5.95
CA SER A 210 1.02 -29.14 -7.22
C SER A 210 0.29 -28.01 -7.94
N LYS A 211 -0.45 -27.17 -7.21
CA LYS A 211 -1.16 -26.03 -7.82
C LYS A 211 -0.20 -24.98 -8.38
N ARG A 212 0.83 -24.61 -7.62
CA ARG A 212 1.87 -23.66 -8.06
C ARG A 212 2.70 -24.19 -9.22
N TYR A 213 2.94 -25.50 -9.26
CA TYR A 213 3.64 -26.13 -10.37
C TYR A 213 2.82 -26.09 -11.67
N LEU A 214 1.49 -26.23 -11.58
CA LEU A 214 0.60 -26.05 -12.74
C LEU A 214 0.60 -24.60 -13.24
N GLU A 215 0.45 -23.62 -12.34
CA GLU A 215 0.55 -22.18 -12.68
C GLU A 215 1.89 -21.87 -13.38
N TYR A 216 3.00 -22.42 -12.88
CA TYR A 216 4.32 -22.25 -13.49
C TYR A 216 4.41 -22.81 -14.92
N ILE A 217 3.83 -23.99 -15.18
CA ILE A 217 3.83 -24.59 -16.52
C ILE A 217 3.02 -23.72 -17.48
N GLU A 218 1.84 -23.25 -17.06
CA GLU A 218 0.99 -22.36 -17.86
C GLU A 218 1.73 -21.06 -18.23
N ASP A 219 2.37 -20.42 -17.25
CA ASP A 219 3.17 -19.20 -17.47
C ASP A 219 4.36 -19.46 -18.41
N GLU A 220 5.02 -20.62 -18.30
CA GLU A 220 6.14 -21.00 -19.17
C GLU A 220 5.69 -21.23 -20.62
N GLU A 221 4.50 -21.82 -20.81
CA GLU A 221 3.90 -21.99 -22.13
C GLU A 221 3.50 -20.65 -22.76
N GLU A 222 2.87 -19.75 -22.00
CA GLU A 222 2.53 -18.40 -22.48
C GLU A 222 3.78 -17.63 -22.90
N LEU A 223 4.84 -17.69 -22.10
CA LEU A 223 6.12 -17.07 -22.43
C LEU A 223 6.72 -17.63 -23.73
N LYS A 224 6.65 -18.95 -23.95
CA LYS A 224 7.11 -19.58 -25.19
C LYS A 224 6.30 -19.11 -26.40
N ILE A 225 4.98 -18.96 -26.26
CA ILE A 225 4.12 -18.42 -27.31
C ILE A 225 4.56 -17.01 -27.68
N VAL A 226 4.72 -16.12 -26.69
CA VAL A 226 5.15 -14.73 -26.93
C VAL A 226 6.53 -14.66 -27.60
N LEU A 227 7.49 -15.49 -27.19
CA LEU A 227 8.82 -15.56 -27.80
C LEU A 227 8.83 -16.20 -29.19
N SER A 228 7.85 -17.05 -29.51
CA SER A 228 7.73 -17.69 -30.82
C SER A 228 7.20 -16.76 -31.91
N ILE A 229 6.45 -15.71 -31.56
CA ILE A 229 5.88 -14.77 -32.53
C ILE A 229 6.98 -14.04 -33.34
N PRO A 230 8.01 -13.42 -32.72
CA PRO A 230 9.10 -12.79 -33.48
C PRO A 230 9.92 -13.78 -34.32
N SER A 231 10.13 -15.00 -33.84
CA SER A 231 10.90 -16.02 -34.57
C SER A 231 10.12 -16.56 -35.76
N CYS A 232 8.80 -16.72 -35.63
CA CYS A 232 7.92 -17.12 -36.73
C CYS A 232 7.82 -16.01 -37.79
N GLU A 233 7.67 -14.75 -37.39
CA GLU A 233 7.67 -13.59 -38.30
C GLU A 233 9.01 -13.43 -39.04
N ALA A 234 10.14 -13.63 -38.35
CA ALA A 234 11.46 -13.68 -38.98
C ALA A 234 11.59 -14.87 -39.98
N THR A 235 11.01 -16.03 -39.66
CA THR A 235 11.09 -17.23 -40.51
C THR A 235 10.21 -17.11 -41.77
N GLU A 236 9.02 -16.53 -41.65
CA GLU A 236 8.16 -16.17 -42.79
C GLU A 236 8.87 -15.18 -43.72
N LEU A 237 9.54 -14.16 -43.17
CA LEU A 237 10.36 -13.22 -43.96
C LEU A 237 11.51 -13.93 -44.69
N TRP A 238 12.20 -14.87 -44.05
CA TRP A 238 13.22 -15.69 -44.72
C TRP A 238 12.64 -16.58 -45.83
N ARG A 239 11.45 -17.15 -45.64
CA ARG A 239 10.79 -17.99 -46.65
C ARG A 239 10.38 -17.16 -47.88
N ILE A 240 9.91 -15.93 -47.67
CA ILE A 240 9.62 -14.97 -48.76
C ILE A 240 10.91 -14.62 -49.53
N GLN A 241 12.04 -14.45 -48.83
CA GLN A 241 13.33 -14.12 -49.44
C GLN A 241 13.93 -15.27 -50.29
N ALA A 242 13.70 -16.53 -49.89
CA ALA A 242 14.19 -17.71 -50.62
C ALA A 242 13.47 -17.97 -51.96
N GLY A 243 12.28 -17.38 -52.16
CA GLY A 243 11.50 -17.49 -53.40
C GLY A 243 11.81 -16.41 -54.45
N THR A 244 12.60 -15.39 -54.13
CA THR A 244 12.87 -14.25 -55.02
C THR A 244 14.30 -14.25 -55.56
N PRO A 245 14.53 -14.11 -56.89
CA PRO A 245 15.87 -14.14 -57.47
C PRO A 245 16.72 -12.98 -56.94
N HIS A 246 17.93 -13.32 -56.46
CA HIS A 246 18.85 -12.41 -55.79
C HIS A 246 19.22 -11.19 -56.65
N THR A 247 18.65 -10.03 -56.32
CA THR A 247 19.20 -8.73 -56.73
C THR A 247 19.64 -7.96 -55.48
N PRO A 248 20.89 -7.44 -55.43
CA PRO A 248 21.47 -6.84 -54.23
C PRO A 248 20.73 -5.58 -53.75
N ARG A 249 19.92 -4.95 -54.61
CA ARG A 249 19.07 -3.79 -54.25
C ARG A 249 17.85 -4.17 -53.42
N ALA A 250 17.31 -5.38 -53.56
CA ALA A 250 16.16 -5.84 -52.79
C ALA A 250 16.52 -6.04 -51.30
N LEU A 251 17.75 -6.51 -51.02
CA LEU A 251 18.21 -6.78 -49.66
C LEU A 251 18.31 -5.50 -48.81
N VAL A 252 18.72 -4.37 -49.42
CA VAL A 252 18.82 -3.07 -48.75
C VAL A 252 17.45 -2.49 -48.42
N TRP A 253 16.49 -2.62 -49.34
CA TRP A 253 15.11 -2.17 -49.13
C TRP A 253 14.40 -2.98 -48.04
N VAL A 254 14.70 -4.26 -47.90
CA VAL A 254 14.12 -5.11 -46.84
C VAL A 254 14.72 -4.81 -45.48
N ILE A 255 16.03 -4.53 -45.37
CA ILE A 255 16.65 -4.11 -44.10
C ILE A 255 16.10 -2.74 -43.66
N LEU A 256 15.90 -1.81 -44.61
CA LEU A 256 15.28 -0.52 -44.34
C LEU A 256 13.80 -0.65 -43.98
N ALA A 257 13.07 -1.55 -44.65
CA ALA A 257 11.69 -1.86 -44.31
C ALA A 257 11.59 -2.49 -42.91
N TYR A 258 12.43 -3.47 -42.58
CA TYR A 258 12.48 -4.11 -41.26
C TYR A 258 12.80 -3.11 -40.15
N ARG A 259 13.74 -2.18 -40.39
CA ARG A 259 14.03 -1.08 -39.47
C ARG A 259 12.83 -0.14 -39.31
N ALA A 260 12.12 0.16 -40.39
CA ALA A 260 10.92 1.00 -40.36
C ALA A 260 9.73 0.29 -39.67
N THR A 261 9.52 -1.01 -39.88
CA THR A 261 8.44 -1.77 -39.23
C THR A 261 8.70 -1.93 -37.74
N LEU A 262 9.96 -2.10 -37.32
CA LEU A 262 10.35 -2.06 -35.91
C LEU A 262 10.10 -0.68 -35.30
N GLU A 263 10.46 0.41 -35.98
CA GLU A 263 10.22 1.78 -35.49
C GLU A 263 8.72 2.11 -35.40
N VAL A 264 7.90 1.64 -36.34
CA VAL A 264 6.44 1.81 -36.34
C VAL A 264 5.78 0.95 -35.26
N ARG A 265 6.20 -0.31 -35.05
CA ARG A 265 5.62 -1.19 -34.01
C ARG A 265 6.00 -0.76 -32.59
N PHE A 266 7.21 -0.25 -32.36
CA PHE A 266 7.55 0.44 -31.11
C PHE A 266 6.79 1.76 -30.92
N SER A 267 6.28 2.38 -31.99
CA SER A 267 5.42 3.57 -31.91
C SER A 267 3.96 3.21 -31.63
N ASP A 268 3.45 2.15 -32.24
CA ASP A 268 2.09 1.66 -32.01
C ASP A 268 1.93 1.00 -30.65
N ASP A 269 2.94 0.28 -30.14
CA ASP A 269 2.95 -0.19 -28.75
C ASP A 269 2.99 0.97 -27.74
N ARG A 270 3.48 2.15 -28.13
CA ARG A 270 3.37 3.38 -27.31
C ARG A 270 1.98 4.03 -27.41
N CYS A 271 1.24 3.83 -28.51
CA CYS A 271 -0.12 4.34 -28.70
C CYS A 271 -1.21 3.41 -28.15
N ALA A 272 -1.06 2.10 -28.30
CA ALA A 272 -1.96 1.08 -27.75
C ALA A 272 -1.88 1.05 -26.21
N ARG A 273 -0.68 1.23 -25.65
CA ARG A 273 -0.50 1.36 -24.19
C ARG A 273 -0.97 2.73 -23.64
N ARG A 274 -1.33 3.67 -24.51
CA ARG A 274 -1.96 4.97 -24.19
C ARG A 274 -3.49 4.94 -24.25
N SER A 275 -4.09 3.86 -24.75
CA SER A 275 -5.53 3.69 -24.90
C SER A 275 -6.12 2.60 -24.00
N LEU A 276 -5.26 1.83 -23.31
CA LEU A 276 -5.63 0.87 -22.26
C LEU A 276 -5.23 1.34 -20.84
N LEU A 277 -4.81 2.59 -20.70
CA LEU A 277 -4.75 3.34 -19.43
C LEU A 277 -5.85 4.40 -19.45
#